data_AF-A0A6A7A2B2-F1
#
_entry.id   AF-A0A6A7A2B2-F1
#
_cell.length_a   1.000
_cell.length_b   1.000
_cell.length_c   1.000
_cell.angle_alpha   90.00
_cell.angle_beta   90.00
_cell.angle_gamma   90.00
#
_symmetry.space_group_name_H-M   'P 1'
#
loop_
_entity.id
_entity.type
_entity.pdbx_description
1 polymer ?
#
loop_
_entity_poly.entity_id
_entity_poly.type
_entity_poly.pdbx_seq_one_letter_code
_entity_poly.pdbx_strand_id
1 'polypeptide(L)'
;MSHTLSFFGRLPYDIRAIVYQYLEPDQSPPFSPNDANMGFLLSCRQAKQELSELAVQTVEDLVADFNNTAPRGAEINMRSGALRCIAVNVPFSALFGSSKKGKMKRSWRQEVFASLHPLFAQYFEVVRIHITHGLSEFDTQQSLELDTLYDRGHFEVDMHNLLRDISYMIQHVNSDRQRNTDLFPTTYVKARRICLSWNLRTDVTSGDSPIIMNGKLHQAKPTRCNPTAFDDHDYNTMSAVTLDTLSQHDDNNIDLSSSKQPIFYHLHDSQRLVGEMCLQHNSRWRVSETRYYNGVLNGQETLAEYISSYELGRRPRKGLNGVTPEEYEKAEIEVQQVLWAT
;
A
#
# COMPACT_ATOMS: atom_id res chain seq x y z
N MET A 1 18.61 -45.19 -17.03
CA MET A 1 19.09 -45.14 -15.64
C MET A 1 17.91 -44.70 -14.78
N SER A 2 17.45 -45.55 -13.86
CA SER A 2 16.33 -45.23 -12.96
C SER A 2 16.82 -44.24 -11.89
N HIS A 3 16.26 -43.04 -11.84
CA HIS A 3 16.50 -42.11 -10.74
C HIS A 3 15.88 -42.68 -9.46
N THR A 4 16.65 -43.45 -8.70
CA THR A 4 16.32 -43.79 -7.32
C THR A 4 16.36 -42.51 -6.50
N LEU A 5 15.20 -41.88 -6.33
CA LEU A 5 15.00 -40.79 -5.39
C LEU A 5 15.52 -41.23 -4.01
N SER A 6 16.56 -40.56 -3.53
CA SER A 6 17.17 -40.76 -2.22
C SER A 6 16.07 -40.83 -1.14
N PHE A 7 16.13 -41.82 -0.25
CA PHE A 7 15.25 -41.96 0.92
C PHE A 7 15.13 -40.63 1.68
N PHE A 8 16.24 -39.91 1.77
CA PHE A 8 16.32 -38.61 2.43
C PHE A 8 15.47 -37.53 1.76
N GLY A 9 15.33 -37.57 0.43
CA GLY A 9 14.48 -36.65 -0.32
C GLY A 9 12.98 -36.85 -0.07
N ARG A 10 12.58 -38.00 0.50
CA ARG A 10 11.17 -38.32 0.81
C ARG A 10 10.74 -37.92 2.21
N LEU A 11 11.67 -37.49 3.06
CA LEU A 11 11.37 -37.06 4.43
C LEU A 11 10.74 -35.66 4.43
N PRO A 12 9.78 -35.36 5.32
CA PRO A 12 9.30 -34.00 5.54
C PRO A 12 10.44 -33.04 5.88
N TYR A 13 10.32 -31.77 5.49
CA TYR A 13 11.35 -30.75 5.73
C TYR A 13 11.79 -30.69 7.19
N ASP A 14 10.85 -30.75 8.13
CA ASP A 14 11.13 -30.64 9.57
C ASP A 14 12.00 -31.79 10.07
N ILE A 15 11.74 -33.01 9.60
CA ILE A 15 12.58 -34.18 9.93
C ILE A 15 13.97 -34.01 9.33
N ARG A 16 14.08 -33.51 8.10
CA ARG A 16 15.38 -33.24 7.47
C ARG A 16 16.16 -32.19 8.25
N ALA A 17 15.52 -31.08 8.61
CA ALA A 17 16.11 -30.00 9.41
C ALA A 17 16.60 -30.48 10.79
N ILE A 18 15.81 -31.34 11.45
CA ILE A 18 16.20 -31.99 12.70
C ILE A 18 17.45 -32.86 12.49
N VAL A 19 17.48 -33.69 11.45
CA VAL A 19 18.67 -34.54 11.21
C VAL A 19 19.93 -33.70 10.95
N TYR A 20 19.81 -32.56 10.26
CA TYR A 20 20.95 -31.65 10.08
C TYR A 20 21.43 -30.97 11.38
N GLN A 21 20.54 -30.78 12.37
CA GLN A 21 20.94 -30.23 13.68
C GLN A 21 21.76 -31.21 14.52
N TYR A 22 21.65 -32.52 14.24
CA TYR A 22 22.36 -33.57 14.96
C TYR A 22 23.64 -34.06 14.25
N LEU A 23 24.00 -33.45 13.12
CA LEU A 23 25.31 -33.71 12.49
C LEU A 23 26.40 -32.98 13.27
N GLU A 24 27.47 -33.70 13.61
CA GLU A 24 28.63 -33.13 14.30
C GLU A 24 29.36 -32.10 13.40
N PRO A 25 30.10 -31.12 13.94
CA PRO A 25 30.75 -30.06 13.15
C PRO A 25 31.76 -30.56 12.10
N ASP A 26 32.39 -31.68 12.38
CA ASP A 26 33.30 -32.46 11.53
C ASP A 26 32.55 -33.42 10.58
N GLN A 27 31.30 -33.73 10.88
CA GLN A 27 30.30 -34.21 9.93
C GLN A 27 29.63 -33.01 9.24
N SER A 28 30.45 -32.14 8.63
CA SER A 28 29.98 -30.89 8.01
C SER A 28 28.65 -31.14 7.28
N PRO A 29 27.56 -30.42 7.59
CA PRO A 29 26.38 -30.47 6.76
C PRO A 29 26.88 -30.11 5.37
N PRO A 30 26.67 -30.97 4.38
CA PRO A 30 27.67 -31.07 3.36
C PRO A 30 27.41 -29.92 2.40
N PHE A 31 28.28 -28.92 2.47
CA PHE A 31 28.30 -27.71 1.63
C PHE A 31 29.47 -27.74 0.65
N SER A 32 30.06 -28.91 0.45
CA SER A 32 31.04 -29.15 -0.62
C SER A 32 30.33 -29.14 -1.98
N PRO A 33 30.95 -28.61 -3.05
CA PRO A 33 30.33 -28.53 -4.37
C PRO A 33 30.16 -29.88 -5.10
N ASN A 34 30.55 -31.01 -4.50
CA ASN A 34 30.39 -32.33 -5.11
C ASN A 34 29.00 -32.94 -4.84
N ASP A 35 28.52 -33.77 -5.78
CA ASP A 35 27.16 -34.37 -5.93
C ASP A 35 26.48 -34.95 -4.66
N ALA A 36 27.21 -35.14 -3.56
CA ALA A 36 26.71 -35.65 -2.28
C ALA A 36 25.62 -34.76 -1.63
N ASN A 37 25.45 -33.51 -2.08
CA ASN A 37 24.70 -32.47 -1.35
C ASN A 37 23.39 -32.06 -2.03
N MET A 38 23.09 -32.74 -3.14
CA MET A 38 21.83 -32.60 -3.85
C MET A 38 20.64 -32.88 -2.94
N GLY A 39 20.75 -33.78 -1.96
CA GLY A 39 19.66 -34.11 -1.04
C GLY A 39 19.13 -32.91 -0.25
N PHE A 40 20.00 -32.13 0.40
CA PHE A 40 19.59 -30.95 1.18
C PHE A 40 19.04 -29.84 0.28
N LEU A 41 19.74 -29.56 -0.82
CA LEU A 41 19.32 -28.52 -1.78
C LEU A 41 17.96 -28.85 -2.41
N LEU A 42 17.75 -30.12 -2.80
CA LEU A 42 16.46 -30.60 -3.30
C LEU A 42 15.37 -30.52 -2.23
N SER A 43 15.73 -30.79 -0.97
CA SER A 43 14.81 -30.71 0.16
C SER A 43 14.35 -29.28 0.46
N CYS A 44 15.26 -28.32 0.45
CA CYS A 44 14.93 -26.90 0.56
C CYS A 44 14.14 -26.41 -0.66
N ARG A 45 14.46 -26.90 -1.87
CA ARG A 45 13.71 -26.58 -3.09
C ARG A 45 12.27 -27.11 -3.01
N GLN A 46 12.10 -28.35 -2.58
CA GLN A 46 10.80 -28.98 -2.38
C GLN A 46 9.98 -28.25 -1.32
N ALA A 47 10.56 -27.98 -0.14
CA ALA A 47 9.86 -27.24 0.91
C ALA A 47 9.46 -25.83 0.45
N LYS A 48 10.34 -25.14 -0.29
CA LYS A 48 10.02 -23.85 -0.91
C LYS A 48 8.87 -24.00 -1.91
N GLN A 49 8.86 -25.05 -2.72
CA GLN A 49 7.81 -25.33 -3.69
C GLN A 49 6.47 -25.58 -2.98
N GLU A 50 6.42 -26.49 -2.00
CA GLU A 50 5.23 -26.80 -1.20
C GLU A 50 4.66 -25.56 -0.51
N LEU A 51 5.52 -24.74 0.12
CA LEU A 51 5.10 -23.47 0.72
C LEU A 51 4.61 -22.46 -0.33
N SER A 52 5.18 -22.47 -1.54
CA SER A 52 4.74 -21.59 -2.62
C SER A 52 3.38 -22.05 -3.17
N GLU A 53 3.17 -23.35 -3.34
CA GLU A 53 1.89 -23.95 -3.77
C GLU A 53 0.80 -23.67 -2.74
N LEU A 54 1.06 -23.87 -1.44
CA LEU A 54 0.12 -23.53 -0.38
C LEU A 54 -0.20 -22.03 -0.35
N ALA A 55 0.80 -21.17 -0.56
CA ALA A 55 0.59 -19.72 -0.62
C ALA A 55 -0.22 -19.32 -1.86
N VAL A 56 0.00 -19.96 -3.01
CA VAL A 56 -0.84 -19.77 -4.21
C VAL A 56 -2.28 -20.14 -3.89
N GLN A 57 -2.52 -21.36 -3.38
CA GLN A 57 -3.86 -21.84 -3.04
C GLN A 57 -4.57 -20.91 -2.05
N THR A 58 -3.89 -20.52 -0.96
CA THR A 58 -4.46 -19.62 0.06
C THR A 58 -4.89 -18.28 -0.55
N VAL A 59 -4.11 -17.76 -1.49
CA VAL A 59 -4.44 -16.49 -2.14
C VAL A 59 -5.55 -16.69 -3.18
N GLU A 60 -5.58 -17.80 -3.91
CA GLU A 60 -6.69 -18.14 -4.82
C GLU A 60 -8.01 -18.29 -4.05
N ASP A 61 -8.00 -18.95 -2.90
CA ASP A 61 -9.15 -19.08 -2.00
C ASP A 61 -9.61 -17.70 -1.51
N LEU A 62 -8.66 -16.84 -1.09
CA LEU A 62 -8.96 -15.46 -0.68
C LEU A 62 -9.56 -14.64 -1.83
N VAL A 63 -9.08 -14.82 -3.06
CA VAL A 63 -9.60 -14.15 -4.25
C VAL A 63 -11.01 -14.62 -4.56
N ALA A 64 -11.25 -15.93 -4.50
CA ALA A 64 -12.58 -16.49 -4.69
C ALA A 64 -13.57 -15.98 -3.64
N ASP A 65 -13.18 -16.01 -2.36
CA ASP A 65 -13.99 -15.51 -1.24
C ASP A 65 -14.28 -14.01 -1.38
N PHE A 66 -13.28 -13.21 -1.76
CA PHE A 66 -13.47 -11.80 -2.03
C PHE A 66 -14.43 -11.60 -3.18
N ASN A 67 -14.22 -12.22 -4.34
CA ASN A 67 -15.09 -12.04 -5.50
C ASN A 67 -16.54 -12.49 -5.22
N ASN A 68 -16.75 -13.46 -4.34
CA ASN A 68 -18.08 -13.89 -3.89
C ASN A 68 -18.76 -12.90 -2.93
N THR A 69 -17.99 -12.13 -2.18
CA THR A 69 -18.46 -11.18 -1.16
C THR A 69 -18.30 -9.71 -1.58
N ALA A 70 -17.67 -9.48 -2.73
CA ALA A 70 -17.20 -8.18 -3.16
C ALA A 70 -18.37 -7.20 -3.36
N PRO A 71 -18.16 -5.92 -3.03
CA PRO A 71 -19.05 -4.85 -3.45
C PRO A 71 -19.16 -4.86 -4.98
N ARG A 72 -20.35 -4.53 -5.49
CA ARG A 72 -20.69 -4.60 -6.92
C ARG A 72 -19.56 -4.05 -7.81
N GLY A 73 -18.95 -4.94 -8.59
CA GLY A 73 -17.95 -4.62 -9.60
C GLY A 73 -16.51 -4.47 -9.09
N ALA A 74 -16.25 -4.67 -7.79
CA ALA A 74 -14.87 -4.77 -7.32
C ALA A 74 -14.28 -6.15 -7.70
N GLU A 75 -13.07 -6.14 -8.24
CA GLU A 75 -12.39 -7.33 -8.75
C GLU A 75 -10.94 -7.35 -8.28
N ILE A 76 -10.43 -8.51 -7.88
CA ILE A 76 -9.02 -8.67 -7.58
C ILE A 76 -8.25 -9.07 -8.84
N ASN A 77 -7.29 -8.23 -9.21
CA ASN A 77 -6.29 -8.52 -10.22
C ASN A 77 -4.99 -9.00 -9.58
N MET A 78 -4.70 -10.29 -9.74
CA MET A 78 -3.40 -10.84 -9.39
C MET A 78 -2.48 -10.96 -10.59
N ARG A 79 -1.26 -10.46 -10.45
CA ARG A 79 -0.19 -10.74 -11.41
C ARG A 79 0.44 -12.09 -11.08
N SER A 80 0.54 -12.96 -12.09
CA SER A 80 1.24 -14.25 -11.96
C SER A 80 2.66 -14.05 -11.40
N GLY A 81 3.02 -14.80 -10.37
CA GLY A 81 4.32 -14.74 -9.70
C GLY A 81 4.50 -13.66 -8.62
N ALA A 82 3.50 -12.81 -8.37
CA ALA A 82 3.58 -11.73 -7.38
C ALA A 82 2.76 -12.00 -6.10
N LEU A 83 2.91 -13.17 -5.45
CA LEU A 83 2.12 -13.59 -4.27
C LEU A 83 2.16 -12.63 -3.07
N ARG A 84 3.10 -11.69 -3.04
CA ARG A 84 3.23 -10.67 -1.97
C ARG A 84 2.53 -9.35 -2.32
N CYS A 85 2.00 -9.21 -3.51
CA CYS A 85 1.37 -7.99 -4.00
C CYS A 85 -0.01 -8.32 -4.54
N ILE A 86 -1.04 -7.70 -3.99
CA ILE A 86 -2.41 -7.84 -4.47
C ILE A 86 -2.91 -6.49 -4.98
N ALA A 87 -3.61 -6.49 -6.10
CA ALA A 87 -4.26 -5.30 -6.64
C ALA A 87 -5.76 -5.55 -6.74
N VAL A 88 -6.55 -4.62 -6.22
CA VAL A 88 -8.01 -4.67 -6.21
C VAL A 88 -8.49 -3.51 -7.06
N ASN A 89 -9.20 -3.78 -8.15
CA ASN A 89 -9.92 -2.75 -8.88
C ASN A 89 -11.23 -2.49 -8.16
N VAL A 90 -11.48 -1.24 -7.81
CA VAL A 90 -12.72 -0.83 -7.18
C VAL A 90 -13.34 0.27 -8.03
N PRO A 91 -14.53 0.04 -8.61
CA PRO A 91 -15.24 1.08 -9.33
C PRO A 91 -15.52 2.26 -8.40
N PHE A 92 -15.36 3.47 -8.92
CA PHE A 92 -15.67 4.67 -8.16
C PHE A 92 -17.12 4.68 -7.62
N SER A 93 -18.06 4.18 -8.42
CA SER A 93 -19.48 4.01 -8.06
C SER A 93 -19.72 3.04 -6.88
N ALA A 94 -18.80 2.10 -6.66
CA ALA A 94 -18.86 1.20 -5.51
C ALA A 94 -18.42 1.91 -4.22
N LEU A 95 -17.46 2.83 -4.32
CA LEU A 95 -16.91 3.57 -3.18
C LEU A 95 -17.87 4.60 -2.62
N PHE A 96 -18.51 5.34 -3.52
CA PHE A 96 -19.30 6.50 -3.17
C PHE A 96 -20.79 6.23 -3.42
N GLY A 97 -21.62 6.61 -2.44
CA GLY A 97 -23.06 6.45 -2.55
C GLY A 97 -23.66 7.48 -3.52
N SER A 98 -24.65 7.06 -4.32
CA SER A 98 -25.48 8.03 -5.02
C SER A 98 -26.29 8.82 -3.98
N SER A 99 -26.26 10.15 -4.08
CA SER A 99 -27.03 10.99 -3.17
C SER A 99 -28.41 11.26 -3.76
N LYS A 100 -29.46 11.08 -2.95
CA LYS A 100 -30.86 11.32 -3.32
C LYS A 100 -31.19 12.76 -3.74
N LYS A 101 -30.24 13.71 -3.62
CA LYS A 101 -30.45 15.14 -3.91
C LYS A 101 -29.40 15.75 -4.85
N GLY A 102 -28.73 14.96 -5.69
CA GLY A 102 -27.71 15.43 -6.63
C GLY A 102 -26.38 15.89 -6.01
N LYS A 103 -26.34 16.19 -4.71
CA LYS A 103 -25.09 16.43 -3.96
C LYS A 103 -24.48 15.11 -3.54
N MET A 104 -23.60 14.56 -4.36
CA MET A 104 -22.87 13.32 -4.10
C MET A 104 -22.35 13.28 -2.65
N LYS A 105 -22.81 12.30 -1.86
CA LYS A 105 -22.36 12.15 -0.48
C LYS A 105 -21.08 11.33 -0.54
N ARG A 106 -19.93 12.00 -0.47
CA ARG A 106 -18.61 11.38 -0.56
C ARG A 106 -18.19 10.67 0.73
N SER A 107 -19.14 10.00 1.38
CA SER A 107 -18.88 9.12 2.51
C SER A 107 -18.76 7.69 2.00
N TRP A 108 -17.69 7.04 2.40
CA TRP A 108 -17.40 5.65 2.10
C TRP A 108 -18.54 4.71 2.46
N ARG A 109 -18.80 3.73 1.59
CA ARG A 109 -19.67 2.60 1.95
C ARG A 109 -18.89 1.68 2.89
N GLN A 110 -19.37 1.54 4.12
CA GLN A 110 -18.77 0.65 5.13
C GLN A 110 -18.62 -0.80 4.63
N GLU A 111 -19.53 -1.25 3.75
CA GLU A 111 -19.49 -2.57 3.12
C GLU A 111 -18.20 -2.80 2.31
N VAL A 112 -17.76 -1.81 1.53
CA VAL A 112 -16.51 -1.88 0.79
C VAL A 112 -15.35 -2.03 1.74
N PHE A 113 -15.35 -1.25 2.82
CA PHE A 113 -14.31 -1.30 3.81
C PHE A 113 -14.20 -2.66 4.51
N ALA A 114 -15.35 -3.20 4.91
CA ALA A 114 -15.45 -4.53 5.49
C ALA A 114 -14.93 -5.62 4.52
N SER A 115 -15.22 -5.50 3.22
CA SER A 115 -14.72 -6.44 2.21
C SER A 115 -13.21 -6.34 1.94
N LEU A 116 -12.62 -5.15 2.04
CA LEU A 116 -11.18 -4.93 1.83
C LEU A 116 -10.35 -5.35 3.05
N HIS A 117 -10.95 -5.30 4.24
CA HIS A 117 -10.25 -5.57 5.49
C HIS A 117 -9.52 -6.94 5.54
N PRO A 118 -10.13 -8.07 5.14
CA PRO A 118 -9.44 -9.35 5.05
C PRO A 118 -8.12 -9.27 4.27
N LEU A 119 -8.04 -8.46 3.22
CA LEU A 119 -6.82 -8.27 2.43
C LEU A 119 -5.74 -7.54 3.24
N PHE A 120 -6.12 -6.53 4.02
CA PHE A 120 -5.20 -5.81 4.91
C PHE A 120 -4.68 -6.71 6.05
N ALA A 121 -5.50 -7.65 6.52
CA ALA A 121 -5.15 -8.59 7.58
C ALA A 121 -4.12 -9.66 7.16
N GLN A 122 -3.90 -9.83 5.85
CA GLN A 122 -2.92 -10.80 5.33
C GLN A 122 -1.50 -10.24 5.26
N TYR A 123 -0.52 -11.15 5.13
CA TYR A 123 0.91 -10.82 5.18
C TYR A 123 1.47 -10.20 3.88
N PHE A 124 0.64 -9.50 3.09
CA PHE A 124 1.07 -8.87 1.84
C PHE A 124 2.15 -7.79 2.05
N GLU A 125 3.07 -7.69 1.09
CA GLU A 125 4.02 -6.58 1.00
C GLU A 125 3.32 -5.32 0.48
N VAL A 126 2.40 -5.48 -0.46
CA VAL A 126 1.63 -4.37 -1.06
C VAL A 126 0.18 -4.79 -1.26
N VAL A 127 -0.75 -3.99 -0.74
CA VAL A 127 -2.16 -4.04 -1.11
C VAL A 127 -2.45 -2.77 -1.90
N ARG A 128 -2.74 -2.91 -3.19
CA ARG A 128 -3.10 -1.79 -4.07
C ARG A 128 -4.60 -1.79 -4.30
N ILE A 129 -5.22 -0.64 -4.13
CA ILE A 129 -6.61 -0.38 -4.46
C ILE A 129 -6.58 0.57 -5.64
N HIS A 130 -6.98 0.07 -6.80
CA HIS A 130 -7.02 0.81 -8.04
C HIS A 130 -8.45 1.28 -8.30
N ILE A 131 -8.66 2.59 -8.30
CA ILE A 131 -9.97 3.18 -8.53
C ILE A 131 -10.18 3.27 -10.03
N THR A 132 -11.17 2.53 -10.52
CA THR A 132 -11.53 2.50 -11.93
C THR A 132 -12.72 3.41 -12.19
N HIS A 133 -12.75 3.99 -13.39
CA HIS A 133 -13.88 4.75 -13.92
C HIS A 133 -15.07 3.85 -14.29
N GLY A 134 -15.09 2.59 -13.84
CA GLY A 134 -16.07 1.58 -14.28
C GLY A 134 -17.50 2.07 -14.16
N LEU A 135 -18.14 2.27 -15.32
CA LEU A 135 -19.59 2.31 -15.43
C LEU A 135 -20.07 0.92 -15.01
N SER A 136 -20.62 0.80 -13.81
CA SER A 136 -21.42 -0.36 -13.48
C SER A 136 -22.49 -0.48 -14.56
N GLU A 137 -22.69 -1.67 -15.14
CA GLU A 137 -23.76 -1.94 -16.13
C GLU A 137 -25.14 -1.49 -15.62
N PHE A 138 -25.27 -1.29 -14.30
CA PHE A 138 -26.48 -0.88 -13.61
C PHE A 138 -26.60 0.64 -13.37
N ASP A 139 -25.61 1.45 -13.74
CA ASP A 139 -25.58 2.89 -13.42
C ASP A 139 -25.17 3.74 -14.65
N THR A 140 -26.00 3.69 -15.70
CA THR A 140 -25.80 4.41 -16.98
C THR A 140 -25.86 5.94 -16.88
N GLN A 141 -26.02 6.53 -15.70
CA GLN A 141 -26.26 7.98 -15.55
C GLN A 141 -25.25 8.74 -14.67
N GLN A 142 -24.28 8.08 -14.04
CA GLN A 142 -23.26 8.76 -13.24
C GLN A 142 -21.88 8.50 -13.84
N SER A 143 -21.61 9.13 -14.99
CA SER A 143 -20.23 9.32 -15.40
C SER A 143 -19.56 10.27 -14.40
N LEU A 144 -18.34 9.97 -14.01
CA LEU A 144 -17.59 10.86 -13.14
C LEU A 144 -17.13 12.05 -14.00
N GLU A 145 -17.94 13.10 -14.04
CA GLU A 145 -17.59 14.34 -14.75
C GLU A 145 -16.42 15.00 -14.00
N LEU A 146 -15.19 14.69 -14.44
CA LEU A 146 -13.94 15.31 -13.98
C LEU A 146 -13.38 16.24 -15.06
N ASP A 147 -14.27 17.01 -15.66
CA ASP A 147 -13.94 17.86 -16.80
C ASP A 147 -13.04 19.01 -16.38
N THR A 148 -13.24 19.53 -15.16
CA THR A 148 -12.47 20.65 -14.63
C THR A 148 -11.31 20.20 -13.73
N LEU A 149 -10.24 20.99 -13.69
CA LEU A 149 -9.15 20.79 -12.73
C LEU A 149 -9.64 20.83 -11.27
N TYR A 150 -10.66 21.65 -11.00
CA TYR A 150 -11.27 21.75 -9.69
C TYR A 150 -11.88 20.40 -9.27
N ASP A 151 -12.60 19.72 -10.16
CA ASP A 151 -13.20 18.41 -9.88
C ASP A 151 -12.12 17.34 -9.64
N ARG A 152 -11.03 17.38 -10.42
CA ARG A 152 -9.88 16.48 -10.27
C ARG A 152 -9.13 16.70 -8.96
N GLY A 153 -8.93 17.94 -8.55
CA GLY A 153 -8.36 18.28 -7.24
C GLY A 153 -9.25 17.79 -6.10
N HIS A 154 -10.57 17.91 -6.24
CA HIS A 154 -11.54 17.37 -5.29
C HIS A 154 -11.50 15.85 -5.20
N PHE A 155 -11.35 15.15 -6.33
CA PHE A 155 -11.19 13.70 -6.36
C PHE A 155 -9.93 13.26 -5.59
N GLU A 156 -8.82 13.97 -5.75
CA GLU A 156 -7.59 13.70 -5.00
C GLU A 156 -7.79 13.89 -3.50
N VAL A 157 -8.50 14.95 -3.09
CA VAL A 157 -8.88 15.16 -1.69
C VAL A 157 -9.74 13.99 -1.16
N ASP A 158 -10.62 13.43 -1.99
CA ASP A 158 -11.40 12.24 -1.62
C ASP A 158 -10.52 11.01 -1.42
N MET A 159 -9.49 10.83 -2.26
CA MET A 159 -8.50 9.76 -2.11
C MET A 159 -7.63 9.94 -0.86
N HIS A 160 -7.29 11.18 -0.50
CA HIS A 160 -6.58 11.47 0.74
C HIS A 160 -7.45 11.15 1.96
N ASN A 161 -8.71 11.60 1.96
CA ASN A 161 -9.68 11.30 3.00
C ASN A 161 -9.91 9.79 3.17
N LEU A 162 -9.97 9.05 2.07
CA LEU A 162 -10.00 7.58 2.10
C LEU A 162 -8.80 7.02 2.84
N LEU A 163 -7.59 7.44 2.46
CA LEU A 163 -6.38 6.90 3.08
C LEU A 163 -6.32 7.22 4.57
N ARG A 164 -6.84 8.40 4.96
CA ARG A 164 -7.02 8.78 6.36
C ARG A 164 -8.00 7.86 7.08
N ASP A 165 -9.13 7.50 6.48
CA ASP A 165 -10.09 6.59 7.08
C ASP A 165 -9.52 5.17 7.22
N ILE A 166 -8.76 4.69 6.22
CA ILE A 166 -7.97 3.44 6.31
C ILE A 166 -6.96 3.51 7.46
N SER A 167 -6.20 4.60 7.56
CA SER A 167 -5.24 4.84 8.63
C SER A 167 -5.89 4.80 10.01
N TYR A 168 -7.04 5.46 10.16
CA TYR A 168 -7.80 5.48 11.40
C TYR A 168 -8.25 4.08 11.81
N MET A 169 -8.76 3.28 10.88
CA MET A 169 -9.08 1.88 11.16
C MET A 169 -7.84 1.08 11.56
N ILE A 170 -6.73 1.21 10.84
CA ILE A 170 -5.50 0.49 11.19
C ILE A 170 -5.09 0.83 12.62
N GLN A 171 -5.14 2.11 12.97
CA GLN A 171 -4.88 2.58 14.31
C GLN A 171 -5.85 1.97 15.31
N HIS A 172 -7.16 1.98 15.02
CA HIS A 172 -8.18 1.43 15.89
C HIS A 172 -8.00 -0.08 16.13
N VAL A 173 -7.96 -0.87 15.05
CA VAL A 173 -7.88 -2.34 15.07
C VAL A 173 -6.56 -2.82 15.67
N ASN A 174 -5.46 -2.11 15.39
CA ASN A 174 -4.16 -2.48 15.95
C ASN A 174 -3.89 -1.84 17.31
N SER A 175 -4.65 -0.86 17.78
CA SER A 175 -4.53 -0.39 19.16
C SER A 175 -5.22 -1.41 20.07
N ASP A 176 -4.50 -2.02 21.02
CA ASP A 176 -4.99 -3.06 21.95
C ASP A 176 -6.15 -2.61 22.86
N ARG A 177 -6.71 -1.41 22.63
CA ARG A 177 -7.91 -0.90 23.26
C ARG A 177 -9.13 -1.59 22.63
N GLN A 178 -9.32 -2.87 22.95
CA GLN A 178 -10.57 -3.61 22.79
C GLN A 178 -11.69 -2.94 23.61
N ARG A 179 -12.21 -1.80 23.15
CA ARG A 179 -13.46 -1.25 23.63
C ARG A 179 -14.51 -1.41 22.54
N ASN A 180 -15.31 -2.47 22.69
CA ASN A 180 -16.64 -2.71 22.14
C ASN A 180 -17.10 -1.67 21.11
N THR A 181 -16.69 -1.84 19.86
CA THR A 181 -17.32 -1.13 18.73
C THR A 181 -17.48 -2.13 17.59
N ASP A 182 -18.72 -2.51 17.31
CA ASP A 182 -19.12 -3.44 16.23
C ASP A 182 -18.85 -2.89 14.81
N LEU A 183 -18.20 -1.74 14.69
CA LEU A 183 -18.03 -0.99 13.45
C LEU A 183 -16.78 -1.42 12.65
N PHE A 184 -15.80 -2.07 13.28
CA PHE A 184 -14.56 -2.47 12.63
C PHE A 184 -14.24 -3.94 12.86
N PRO A 185 -13.63 -4.62 11.86
CA PRO A 185 -13.19 -6.00 12.03
C PRO A 185 -12.11 -6.11 13.12
N THR A 186 -12.05 -7.25 13.80
CA THR A 186 -11.17 -7.45 14.96
C THR A 186 -9.77 -7.96 14.61
N THR A 187 -9.48 -8.21 13.33
CA THR A 187 -8.21 -8.84 12.93
C THR A 187 -7.16 -7.79 12.61
N TYR A 188 -5.99 -7.86 13.25
CA TYR A 188 -4.89 -6.94 13.03
C TYR A 188 -4.51 -6.78 11.55
N VAL A 189 -4.25 -5.55 11.13
CA VAL A 189 -3.73 -5.23 9.79
C VAL A 189 -2.24 -5.56 9.71
N LYS A 190 -1.86 -6.40 8.74
CA LYS A 190 -0.52 -6.99 8.59
C LYS A 190 0.17 -6.66 7.27
N ALA A 191 -0.57 -6.12 6.29
CA ALA A 191 0.00 -5.62 5.03
C ALA A 191 1.16 -4.64 5.33
N ARG A 192 2.17 -4.49 4.47
CA ARG A 192 3.24 -3.49 4.73
C ARG A 192 2.97 -2.13 4.10
N ARG A 193 2.28 -2.14 2.96
CA ARG A 193 1.98 -0.96 2.15
C ARG A 193 0.54 -1.05 1.69
N ILE A 194 -0.17 0.05 1.82
CA ILE A 194 -1.51 0.20 1.28
C ILE A 194 -1.44 1.38 0.32
N CYS A 195 -1.70 1.10 -0.96
CA CYS A 195 -1.63 2.07 -2.04
C CYS A 195 -3.03 2.30 -2.59
N LEU A 196 -3.39 3.55 -2.78
CA LEU A 196 -4.52 3.98 -3.58
C LEU A 196 -3.97 4.46 -4.91
N SER A 197 -4.58 4.06 -6.01
CA SER A 197 -4.16 4.50 -7.33
C SER A 197 -5.37 4.76 -8.19
N TRP A 198 -5.27 5.68 -9.14
CA TRP A 198 -6.33 5.94 -10.10
C TRP A 198 -5.74 6.23 -11.47
N ASN A 199 -6.52 5.89 -12.50
CA ASN A 199 -6.28 6.32 -13.86
C ASN A 199 -7.62 6.68 -14.48
N LEU A 200 -7.84 7.98 -14.64
CA LEU A 200 -9.11 8.58 -15.09
C LEU A 200 -9.06 8.99 -16.57
N ARG A 201 -8.01 8.62 -17.29
CA ARG A 201 -7.88 8.92 -18.71
C ARG A 201 -8.85 8.04 -19.50
N THR A 202 -9.62 8.65 -20.39
CA THR A 202 -10.51 7.94 -21.33
C THR A 202 -9.73 7.19 -22.41
N ASP A 203 -8.57 7.74 -22.79
CA ASP A 203 -7.74 7.23 -23.88
C ASP A 203 -6.54 6.45 -23.32
N VAL A 204 -6.80 5.22 -22.86
CA VAL A 204 -5.71 4.29 -22.45
C VAL A 204 -4.98 3.72 -23.68
N THR A 205 -5.46 4.02 -24.90
CA THR A 205 -4.98 3.47 -26.17
C THR A 205 -3.70 4.13 -26.72
N SER A 206 -3.26 5.29 -26.23
CA SER A 206 -2.00 5.93 -26.66
C SER A 206 -0.81 5.45 -25.80
N GLY A 207 -0.37 4.23 -26.07
CA GLY A 207 0.52 3.43 -25.23
C GLY A 207 2.02 3.71 -25.21
N ASP A 208 2.54 4.89 -25.57
CA ASP A 208 4.02 5.06 -25.69
C ASP A 208 4.65 6.18 -24.85
N SER A 209 3.88 7.07 -24.22
CA SER A 209 4.49 8.13 -23.40
C SER A 209 4.56 7.72 -21.92
N PRO A 210 5.76 7.63 -21.33
CA PRO A 210 5.89 7.34 -19.91
C PRO A 210 5.16 8.41 -19.09
N ILE A 211 4.26 7.97 -18.21
CA ILE A 211 3.58 8.89 -17.28
C ILE A 211 4.56 9.24 -16.18
N ILE A 212 5.01 10.49 -16.19
CA ILE A 212 5.79 11.06 -15.10
C ILE A 212 4.79 11.56 -14.06
N MET A 213 4.93 11.07 -12.84
CA MET A 213 4.15 11.54 -11.69
C MET A 213 5.10 12.23 -10.72
N ASN A 214 4.68 13.36 -10.18
CA ASN A 214 5.45 14.12 -9.20
C ASN A 214 4.61 14.30 -7.94
N GLY A 215 5.27 14.56 -6.82
CA GLY A 215 4.59 14.88 -5.57
C GLY A 215 5.53 14.91 -4.38
N LYS A 216 5.02 14.52 -3.21
CA LYS A 216 5.77 14.62 -1.95
C LYS A 216 5.73 13.34 -1.16
N LEU A 217 6.86 13.09 -0.50
CA LEU A 217 7.03 12.05 0.50
C LEU A 217 7.07 12.70 1.89
N HIS A 218 6.23 12.23 2.78
CA HIS A 218 6.16 12.62 4.18
C HIS A 218 6.63 11.48 5.07
N GLN A 219 7.48 11.79 6.02
CA GLN A 219 7.96 10.84 7.03
C GLN A 219 7.80 11.45 8.42
N ALA A 220 7.34 10.67 9.40
CA ALA A 220 7.29 11.15 10.78
C ALA A 220 8.70 11.61 11.24
N LYS A 221 8.81 12.80 11.81
CA LYS A 221 10.03 13.21 12.51
C LYS A 221 10.28 12.20 13.63
N PRO A 222 11.53 11.75 13.85
CA PRO A 222 11.87 11.00 15.04
C PRO A 222 11.75 11.94 16.24
N THR A 223 10.53 12.05 16.77
CA THR A 223 10.29 12.79 18.00
C THR A 223 11.05 12.06 19.12
N ARG A 224 11.93 12.79 19.82
CA ARG A 224 12.57 12.32 21.06
C ARG A 224 11.57 12.20 22.22
N CYS A 225 10.29 11.99 21.92
CA CYS A 225 9.22 12.07 22.89
C CYS A 225 9.19 10.79 23.71
N ASN A 226 9.46 10.95 25.01
CA ASN A 226 9.10 9.97 26.01
C ASN A 226 7.63 9.56 25.81
N PRO A 227 7.32 8.27 25.61
CA PRO A 227 5.97 7.79 25.33
C PRO A 227 4.96 8.02 26.47
N THR A 228 5.37 8.63 27.58
CA THR A 228 4.58 8.80 28.80
C THR A 228 3.93 10.18 28.98
N ALA A 229 4.19 11.17 28.12
CA ALA A 229 3.75 12.56 28.37
C ALA A 229 2.47 13.00 27.63
N PHE A 230 1.88 12.15 26.78
CA PHE A 230 0.66 12.50 26.03
C PHE A 230 -0.52 11.62 26.47
N ASP A 231 -1.09 12.00 27.62
CA ASP A 231 -2.41 11.56 28.06
C ASP A 231 -3.50 12.37 27.32
N ASP A 232 -4.07 11.72 26.30
CA ASP A 232 -5.44 11.70 25.75
C ASP A 232 -6.43 12.90 25.79
N HIS A 233 -6.10 14.12 26.24
CA HIS A 233 -7.14 15.16 26.40
C HIS A 233 -7.13 16.41 25.51
N ASP A 234 -6.18 16.62 24.60
CA ASP A 234 -6.14 17.85 23.80
C ASP A 234 -5.95 17.62 22.29
N TYR A 235 -6.94 16.99 21.63
CA TYR A 235 -7.05 17.03 20.17
C TYR A 235 -7.73 18.32 19.65
N ASN A 236 -8.36 19.11 20.52
CA ASN A 236 -9.08 20.33 20.12
C ASN A 236 -8.31 21.64 20.34
N THR A 237 -7.10 21.59 20.92
CA THR A 237 -6.35 22.79 21.34
C THR A 237 -4.95 22.86 20.71
N MET A 238 -4.76 22.27 19.53
CA MET A 238 -3.55 22.52 18.73
C MET A 238 -3.78 23.67 17.76
N SER A 239 -3.48 24.88 18.25
CA SER A 239 -3.31 26.10 17.48
C SER A 239 -2.51 25.84 16.21
N ALA A 240 -2.95 26.50 15.14
CA ALA A 240 -2.25 26.62 13.86
C ALA A 240 -0.75 26.84 14.08
N VAL A 241 0.03 25.76 13.94
CA VAL A 241 1.46 25.87 13.71
C VAL A 241 1.58 26.53 12.34
N THR A 242 1.97 27.79 12.34
CA THR A 242 2.24 28.59 11.15
C THR A 242 3.13 27.80 10.19
N LEU A 243 2.69 27.71 8.92
CA LEU A 243 3.38 27.01 7.83
C LEU A 243 4.86 27.41 7.69
N ASP A 244 5.23 28.61 8.16
CA ASP A 244 6.57 29.18 8.04
C ASP A 244 7.64 28.49 8.92
N THR A 245 7.27 27.72 9.94
CA THR A 245 8.23 26.95 10.75
C THR A 245 8.55 25.55 10.19
N LEU A 246 7.97 25.18 9.04
CA LEU A 246 8.21 23.89 8.37
C LEU A 246 9.23 23.96 7.22
N SER A 247 9.79 25.13 6.87
CA SER A 247 10.68 25.26 5.70
C SER A 247 12.19 25.23 6.00
N GLN A 248 12.61 25.14 7.27
CA GLN A 248 14.01 24.90 7.62
C GLN A 248 14.23 23.40 7.78
N HIS A 249 14.27 22.67 6.67
CA HIS A 249 14.59 21.25 6.66
C HIS A 249 16.04 21.03 6.25
N ASP A 250 16.82 20.42 7.15
CA ASP A 250 18.05 19.72 6.77
C ASP A 250 17.73 18.74 5.64
N ASP A 251 18.47 18.83 4.52
CA ASP A 251 18.45 17.89 3.39
C ASP A 251 19.01 16.51 3.78
N ASN A 252 18.50 15.94 4.85
CA ASN A 252 18.80 14.56 5.22
C ASN A 252 17.93 13.65 4.37
N ASN A 253 18.51 13.14 3.27
CA ASN A 253 17.91 12.12 2.41
C ASN A 253 17.15 11.07 3.23
N ILE A 254 15.86 10.89 2.92
CA ILE A 254 15.02 9.93 3.63
C ILE A 254 15.43 8.50 3.25
N ASP A 255 16.07 7.76 4.16
CA ASP A 255 16.36 6.34 3.95
C ASP A 255 15.10 5.48 4.12
N LEU A 256 14.41 5.27 3.00
CA LEU A 256 13.21 4.42 2.90
C LEU A 256 13.46 2.97 3.30
N SER A 257 14.71 2.49 3.27
CA SER A 257 15.04 1.09 3.50
C SER A 257 15.22 0.74 4.97
N SER A 258 15.70 1.70 5.77
CA SER A 258 16.00 1.51 7.20
C SER A 258 15.03 2.23 8.13
N SER A 259 14.24 3.17 7.61
CA SER A 259 13.29 3.93 8.43
C SER A 259 12.33 3.00 9.16
N LYS A 260 12.28 3.11 10.50
CA LYS A 260 11.25 2.47 11.33
C LYS A 260 9.98 3.29 11.39
N GLN A 261 9.97 4.48 10.79
CA GLN A 261 8.86 5.41 10.87
C GLN A 261 7.83 5.14 9.76
N PRO A 262 6.57 5.52 9.99
CA PRO A 262 5.58 5.59 8.93
C PRO A 262 6.01 6.53 7.81
N ILE A 263 5.71 6.13 6.59
CA ILE A 263 5.92 6.93 5.39
C ILE A 263 4.57 7.08 4.69
N PHE A 264 4.25 8.31 4.30
CA PHE A 264 3.18 8.63 3.38
C PHE A 264 3.78 9.27 2.14
N TYR A 265 3.25 8.96 0.97
CA TYR A 265 3.52 9.78 -0.20
C TYR A 265 2.28 9.91 -1.05
N HIS A 266 2.24 11.00 -1.82
CA HIS A 266 1.25 11.23 -2.87
C HIS A 266 1.98 11.67 -4.13
N LEU A 267 1.51 11.15 -5.26
CA LEU A 267 2.03 11.38 -6.59
C LEU A 267 0.85 11.59 -7.53
N HIS A 268 0.97 12.52 -8.45
CA HIS A 268 0.01 12.69 -9.52
C HIS A 268 0.71 13.15 -10.80
N ASP A 269 0.06 12.91 -11.94
CA ASP A 269 0.44 13.55 -13.19
C ASP A 269 0.05 15.03 -13.17
N SER A 270 0.43 15.75 -14.22
CA SER A 270 0.16 17.18 -14.32
C SER A 270 -1.33 17.51 -14.30
N GLN A 271 -2.15 16.64 -14.88
CA GLN A 271 -3.59 16.87 -14.99
C GLN A 271 -4.38 16.31 -13.81
N ARG A 272 -3.72 15.66 -12.85
CA ARG A 272 -4.32 14.90 -11.73
C ARG A 272 -5.26 13.77 -12.17
N LEU A 273 -5.18 13.36 -13.43
CA LEU A 273 -5.95 12.26 -14.00
C LEU A 273 -5.36 10.90 -13.63
N VAL A 274 -4.07 10.86 -13.32
CA VAL A 274 -3.37 9.67 -12.86
C VAL A 274 -2.67 10.00 -11.56
N GLY A 275 -2.79 9.13 -10.57
CA GLY A 275 -2.06 9.32 -9.33
C GLY A 275 -1.99 8.09 -8.45
N GLU A 276 -1.14 8.19 -7.44
CA GLU A 276 -0.91 7.19 -6.43
C GLU A 276 -0.72 7.87 -5.06
N MET A 277 -1.41 7.36 -4.06
CA MET A 277 -1.15 7.67 -2.66
C MET A 277 -0.80 6.39 -1.91
N CYS A 278 0.13 6.45 -0.98
CA CYS A 278 0.56 5.25 -0.28
C CYS A 278 0.88 5.54 1.17
N LEU A 279 0.40 4.66 2.05
CA LEU A 279 0.82 4.57 3.43
C LEU A 279 1.67 3.31 3.61
N GLN A 280 2.87 3.47 4.15
CA GLN A 280 3.86 2.40 4.28
C GLN A 280 4.40 2.31 5.71
N HIS A 281 4.58 1.07 6.18
CA HIS A 281 5.37 0.74 7.36
C HIS A 281 6.41 -0.35 7.08
N ASN A 282 7.65 -0.16 7.53
CA ASN A 282 8.74 -1.09 7.21
C ASN A 282 8.71 -2.37 8.05
N SER A 283 8.28 -2.32 9.31
CA SER A 283 8.23 -3.49 10.22
C SER A 283 6.84 -4.14 10.35
N ARG A 284 5.88 -3.76 9.47
CA ARG A 284 4.42 -3.99 9.60
C ARG A 284 3.81 -3.16 10.73
N TRP A 285 2.51 -2.91 10.66
CA TRP A 285 1.81 -2.02 11.58
C TRP A 285 1.79 -2.62 13.00
N ARG A 286 2.40 -1.95 13.98
CA ARG A 286 2.34 -2.32 15.39
C ARG A 286 1.59 -1.28 16.21
N VAL A 287 0.94 -1.77 17.27
CA VAL A 287 0.12 -1.02 18.24
C VAL A 287 0.74 0.30 18.67
N SER A 288 2.02 0.30 19.03
CA SER A 288 2.75 1.45 19.61
C SER A 288 3.07 2.56 18.63
N GLU A 289 3.07 2.26 17.33
CA GLU A 289 3.49 3.18 16.25
C GLU A 289 2.28 3.84 15.57
N THR A 290 1.06 3.50 16.02
CA THR A 290 -0.19 3.92 15.34
C THR A 290 -0.55 5.39 15.47
N ARG A 291 -0.02 6.08 16.49
CA ARG A 291 -0.31 7.50 16.73
C ARG A 291 0.25 8.42 15.64
N TYR A 292 1.27 7.98 14.92
CA TYR A 292 1.97 8.80 13.93
C TYR A 292 1.32 8.80 12.54
N TYR A 293 0.43 7.85 12.21
CA TYR A 293 -0.08 7.73 10.84
C TYR A 293 -0.94 8.91 10.41
N ASN A 294 -1.85 9.36 11.27
CA ASN A 294 -2.68 10.53 10.96
C ASN A 294 -1.86 11.81 10.95
N GLY A 295 -0.88 11.94 11.84
CA GLY A 295 0.07 13.06 11.80
C GLY A 295 0.81 13.10 10.47
N VAL A 296 1.32 11.95 10.03
CA VAL A 296 2.07 11.82 8.77
C VAL A 296 1.20 12.12 7.54
N LEU A 297 -0.03 11.62 7.51
CA LEU A 297 -0.98 11.92 6.43
C LEU A 297 -1.36 13.40 6.35
N ASN A 298 -1.45 14.07 7.49
CA ASN A 298 -1.77 15.49 7.58
C ASN A 298 -0.52 16.39 7.51
N GLY A 299 0.66 15.83 7.26
CA GLY A 299 1.94 16.56 7.23
C GLY A 299 2.41 17.11 8.58
N GLN A 300 1.75 16.75 9.68
CA GLN A 300 2.07 17.23 11.02
C GLN A 300 3.35 16.58 11.53
N GLU A 301 4.30 17.41 11.97
CA GLU A 301 5.60 16.94 12.49
C GLU A 301 6.32 15.97 11.54
N THR A 302 6.20 16.21 10.24
CA THR A 302 6.86 15.39 9.23
C THR A 302 8.11 16.06 8.64
N LEU A 303 9.04 15.23 8.17
CA LEU A 303 9.99 15.61 7.14
C LEU A 303 9.28 15.42 5.80
N ALA A 304 9.43 16.37 4.88
CA ALA A 304 8.88 16.29 3.53
C ALA A 304 9.99 16.38 2.49
N GLU A 305 9.97 15.48 1.50
CA GLU A 305 10.89 15.45 0.36
C GLU A 305 10.09 15.43 -0.94
N TYR A 306 10.54 16.15 -1.96
CA TYR A 306 9.93 16.11 -3.29
C TYR A 306 10.39 14.86 -4.04
N ILE A 307 9.43 14.16 -4.66
CA ILE A 307 9.68 12.88 -5.32
C ILE A 307 9.04 12.84 -6.71
N SER A 308 9.63 12.04 -7.60
CA SER A 308 9.08 11.69 -8.91
C SER A 308 9.07 10.18 -9.13
N SER A 309 8.10 9.70 -9.91
CA SER A 309 8.00 8.30 -10.35
C SER A 309 7.77 8.22 -11.85
N TYR A 310 8.48 7.28 -12.47
CA TYR A 310 8.23 6.83 -13.83
C TYR A 310 7.28 5.64 -13.78
N GLU A 311 6.06 5.81 -14.30
CA GLU A 311 4.96 4.84 -14.32
C GLU A 311 4.21 4.63 -13.00
N LEU A 312 2.91 4.35 -13.13
CA LEU A 312 2.04 3.99 -12.01
C LEU A 312 2.37 2.61 -11.47
N GLY A 313 2.64 2.53 -10.17
CA GLY A 313 2.60 1.27 -9.45
C GLY A 313 3.83 0.36 -9.55
N ARG A 314 5.00 0.90 -9.92
CA ARG A 314 6.28 0.22 -9.64
C ARG A 314 6.59 0.28 -8.14
N ARG A 315 7.36 -0.69 -7.62
CA ARG A 315 7.79 -0.66 -6.21
C ARG A 315 8.65 0.60 -5.97
N PRO A 316 8.32 1.46 -4.99
CA PRO A 316 9.10 2.65 -4.64
C PRO A 316 10.61 2.43 -4.52
N ARG A 317 11.03 1.22 -4.11
CA ARG A 317 12.45 0.82 -4.02
C ARG A 317 13.25 0.94 -5.33
N LYS A 318 12.60 1.08 -6.48
CA LYS A 318 13.25 1.27 -7.78
C LYS A 318 12.83 2.58 -8.49
N GLY A 319 11.98 3.42 -7.89
CA GLY A 319 11.19 4.38 -8.68
C GLY A 319 10.69 5.63 -8.00
N LEU A 320 11.10 5.96 -6.77
CA LEU A 320 10.99 7.33 -6.28
C LEU A 320 12.38 7.96 -6.37
N ASN A 321 12.51 8.96 -7.22
CA ASN A 321 13.72 9.77 -7.30
C ASN A 321 13.46 11.10 -6.62
N GLY A 322 14.39 11.56 -5.78
CA GLY A 322 14.37 12.93 -5.29
C GLY A 322 14.43 13.90 -6.47
N VAL A 323 13.63 14.96 -6.40
CA VAL A 323 13.66 16.09 -7.36
C VAL A 323 13.84 17.38 -6.58
N THR A 324 14.49 18.38 -7.17
CA THR A 324 14.67 19.65 -6.46
C THR A 324 13.36 20.45 -6.39
N PRO A 325 13.21 21.39 -5.45
CA PRO A 325 12.06 22.28 -5.41
C PRO A 325 11.86 23.03 -6.74
N GLU A 326 12.94 23.49 -7.38
CA GLU A 326 12.86 24.19 -8.67
C GLU A 326 12.41 23.26 -9.81
N GLU A 327 12.86 22.00 -9.80
CA GLU A 327 12.39 21.00 -10.77
C GLU A 327 10.91 20.69 -10.59
N TYR A 328 10.46 20.58 -9.34
CA TYR A 328 9.05 20.39 -9.02
C TYR A 328 8.19 21.62 -9.36
N GLU A 329 8.62 22.82 -8.98
CA GLU A 329 7.95 24.08 -9.31
C GLU A 329 7.90 24.30 -10.82
N LYS A 330 8.99 24.02 -11.54
CA LYS A 330 8.99 24.06 -13.00
C LYS A 330 7.98 23.08 -13.59
N ALA A 331 7.90 21.86 -13.04
CA ALA A 331 6.89 20.89 -13.46
C ALA A 331 5.47 21.42 -13.16
N GLU A 332 5.20 21.93 -11.96
CA GLU A 332 3.91 22.56 -11.58
C GLU A 332 3.57 23.82 -12.39
N ILE A 333 4.56 24.62 -12.78
CA ILE A 333 4.36 25.79 -13.64
C ILE A 333 4.05 25.34 -15.07
N GLU A 334 4.76 24.33 -15.60
CA GLU A 334 4.44 23.72 -16.89
C GLU A 334 3.01 23.15 -16.88
N VAL A 335 2.62 22.50 -15.78
CA VAL A 335 1.26 22.06 -15.51
C VAL A 335 0.29 23.23 -15.59
N GLN A 336 0.53 24.29 -14.82
CA GLN A 336 -0.31 25.48 -14.81
C GLN A 336 -0.38 26.10 -16.21
N GLN A 337 0.73 26.35 -16.89
CA GLN A 337 0.74 26.95 -18.22
C GLN A 337 -0.10 26.16 -19.24
N VAL A 338 -0.05 24.83 -19.19
CA VAL A 338 -0.96 23.98 -19.99
C VAL A 338 -2.42 24.22 -19.60
N LEU A 339 -2.73 24.32 -18.31
CA LEU A 339 -4.09 24.56 -17.79
C LEU A 339 -4.68 25.93 -18.13
N TRP A 340 -3.85 26.96 -18.29
CA TRP A 340 -4.31 28.32 -18.62
C TRP A 340 -4.36 28.59 -20.13
N ALA A 341 -3.82 27.69 -20.96
CA ALA A 341 -3.81 27.77 -22.42
C ALA A 341 -4.94 26.97 -23.09
N THR A 342 -5.51 25.98 -22.40
CA THR A 342 -6.73 25.25 -22.76
C THR A 342 -7.95 25.87 -22.10
#